data_AF-A0A4Q6EG52-F1
#
_entry.id   AF-A0A4Q6EG52-F1
#
_cell.length_a   1.000
_cell.length_b   1.000
_cell.length_c   1.000
_cell.angle_alpha   90.00
_cell.angle_beta   90.00
_cell.angle_gamma   90.00
#
_symmetry.space_group_name_H-M   'P 1'
#
loop_
_entity.id
_entity.type
_entity.pdbx_description
1 polymer ?
#
loop_
_entity_poly.entity_id
_entity_poly.type
_entity_poly.pdbx_seq_one_letter_code
_entity_poly.pdbx_strand_id
1 'polypeptide(L)'
;RKTAQAKELRLQADQFHLIADWHCFAILSLLETAGAKSKPAWIAQRLGISAAAAEGAMERMARLGLLEEGKTGYRLTGQSFTTSDEIASSAIKKNHSQLLELAKASLERDPLEMRDLLSTTLAIDPAKLPEAKALMGDFREKLSNFLRSGKKQEVYSLQLQLILLSRK
;
A
#
# COMPACT_ATOMS: atom_id res chain seq x y z
N ARG A 1 1.13 22.10 -27.16
CA ARG A 1 0.27 20.90 -27.29
C ARG A 1 1.03 19.60 -26.98
N LYS A 2 2.14 19.25 -27.67
CA LYS A 2 2.94 18.04 -27.36
C LYS A 2 3.44 17.95 -25.91
N THR A 3 3.86 19.07 -25.31
CA THR A 3 4.39 19.11 -23.93
C THR A 3 3.33 18.87 -22.84
N ALA A 4 2.08 19.24 -23.10
CA ALA A 4 0.98 19.03 -22.15
C ALA A 4 0.56 17.56 -22.12
N GLN A 5 0.49 16.92 -23.30
CA GLN A 5 0.16 15.50 -23.44
C GLN A 5 1.23 14.60 -22.81
N ALA A 6 2.51 14.91 -22.99
CA ALA A 6 3.60 14.17 -22.34
C ALA A 6 3.56 14.29 -20.80
N LYS A 7 3.18 15.47 -20.27
CA LYS A 7 3.00 15.69 -18.84
C LYS A 7 1.84 14.86 -18.28
N GLU A 8 0.73 14.80 -19.00
CA GLU A 8 -0.44 14.02 -18.63
C GLU A 8 -0.16 12.51 -18.62
N LEU A 9 0.50 11.98 -19.67
CA LEU A 9 0.95 10.59 -19.73
C LEU A 9 1.88 10.23 -18.56
N ARG A 10 2.80 11.13 -18.19
CA ARG A 10 3.70 10.93 -17.04
C ARG A 10 2.93 10.89 -15.72
N LEU A 11 1.93 11.75 -15.54
CA LEU A 11 1.09 11.75 -14.34
C LEU A 11 0.28 10.45 -14.24
N GLN A 12 -0.32 9.97 -15.33
CA GLN A 12 -1.02 8.68 -15.33
C GLN A 12 -0.09 7.52 -14.97
N ALA A 13 1.13 7.51 -15.50
CA ALA A 13 2.15 6.52 -15.11
C ALA A 13 2.54 6.64 -13.64
N ASP A 14 2.70 7.86 -13.12
CA ASP A 14 2.98 8.11 -11.70
C ASP A 14 1.83 7.59 -10.82
N GLN A 15 0.58 7.82 -11.19
CA GLN A 15 -0.59 7.31 -10.49
C GLN A 15 -0.64 5.78 -10.51
N PHE A 16 -0.36 5.16 -11.66
CA PHE A 16 -0.28 3.70 -11.76
C PHE A 16 0.73 3.12 -10.78
N HIS A 17 1.97 3.63 -10.79
CA HIS A 17 3.04 3.13 -9.93
C HIS A 17 2.77 3.36 -8.43
N LEU A 18 2.15 4.48 -8.07
CA LEU A 18 1.74 4.75 -6.70
C LEU A 18 0.80 3.66 -6.16
N ILE A 19 -0.14 3.19 -6.99
CA ILE A 19 -1.07 2.12 -6.62
C ILE A 19 -0.41 0.74 -6.71
N ALA A 20 0.37 0.52 -7.77
CA ALA A 20 0.81 -0.80 -8.18
C ALA A 20 2.02 -1.34 -7.39
N ASP A 21 2.85 -0.44 -6.88
CA ASP A 21 4.07 -0.80 -6.17
C ASP A 21 3.85 -0.68 -4.66
N TRP A 22 3.86 -1.83 -3.97
CA TRP A 22 3.47 -1.96 -2.55
C TRP A 22 4.21 -0.97 -1.62
N HIS A 23 5.47 -0.69 -1.96
CA HIS A 23 6.34 0.12 -1.13
C HIS A 23 5.91 1.58 -1.10
N CYS A 24 5.15 2.10 -2.07
CA CYS A 24 4.73 3.49 -2.06
C CYS A 24 3.88 3.82 -0.81
N PHE A 25 2.85 3.02 -0.52
CA PHE A 25 2.04 3.22 0.69
C PHE A 25 2.77 2.84 1.98
N ALA A 26 3.69 1.88 1.91
CA ALA A 26 4.55 1.56 3.05
C ALA A 26 5.47 2.72 3.42
N ILE A 27 6.02 3.43 2.42
CA ILE A 27 6.85 4.63 2.62
C ILE A 27 6.03 5.74 3.26
N LEU A 28 4.83 6.04 2.74
CA LEU A 28 3.95 7.05 3.33
C LEU A 28 3.66 6.73 4.81
N SER A 29 3.34 5.48 5.11
CA SER A 29 3.07 5.02 6.48
C SER A 29 4.32 5.08 7.36
N LEU A 30 5.49 4.75 6.81
CA LEU A 30 6.77 4.81 7.52
C LEU A 30 7.14 6.25 7.88
N LEU A 31 6.83 7.22 7.03
CA LEU A 31 7.05 8.64 7.30
C LEU A 31 6.14 9.20 8.42
N GLU A 32 5.06 8.50 8.78
CA GLU A 32 4.22 8.85 9.92
C GLU A 32 4.74 8.30 11.27
N THR A 33 5.75 7.42 11.24
CA THR A 33 6.29 6.78 12.45
C THR A 33 7.15 7.73 13.29
N ALA A 34 7.22 7.48 14.59
CA ALA A 34 8.08 8.22 15.48
C ALA A 34 9.56 8.07 15.09
N GLY A 35 10.27 9.19 14.92
CA GLY A 35 11.68 9.18 14.52
C GLY A 35 11.92 8.93 13.03
N ALA A 36 10.88 9.03 12.19
CA ALA A 36 10.99 8.90 10.75
C ALA A 36 12.07 9.82 10.16
N LYS A 37 12.82 9.28 9.18
CA LYS A 37 13.81 10.04 8.41
C LYS A 37 13.41 10.04 6.95
N SER A 38 13.25 11.22 6.35
CA SER A 38 12.92 11.39 4.94
C SER A 38 14.12 11.17 4.00
N LYS A 39 14.95 10.15 4.26
CA LYS A 39 16.15 9.81 3.49
C LYS A 39 15.96 8.47 2.77
N PRO A 40 16.17 8.40 1.45
CA PRO A 40 15.99 7.16 0.69
C PRO A 40 16.73 5.95 1.26
N ALA A 41 17.97 6.14 1.72
CA ALA A 41 18.77 5.06 2.32
C ALA A 41 18.15 4.48 3.61
N TRP A 42 17.58 5.33 4.48
CA TRP A 42 16.93 4.89 5.71
C TRP A 42 15.63 4.14 5.41
N ILE A 43 14.85 4.65 4.47
CA ILE A 43 13.60 4.03 4.01
C ILE A 43 13.89 2.66 3.39
N ALA A 44 14.88 2.60 2.50
CA ALA A 44 15.32 1.38 1.84
C ALA A 44 15.70 0.29 2.84
N GLN A 45 16.50 0.66 3.85
CA GLN A 45 16.89 -0.24 4.93
C GLN A 45 15.67 -0.74 5.73
N ARG A 46 14.75 0.16 6.12
CA ARG A 46 13.58 -0.19 6.94
C ARG A 46 12.58 -1.09 6.22
N LEU A 47 12.44 -0.94 4.91
CA LEU A 47 11.45 -1.69 4.11
C LEU A 47 12.06 -2.87 3.35
N GLY A 48 13.38 -3.06 3.39
CA GLY A 48 14.06 -4.12 2.64
C GLY A 48 13.96 -3.93 1.12
N ILE A 49 13.99 -2.69 0.64
CA ILE A 49 13.98 -2.34 -0.79
C ILE A 49 15.31 -1.68 -1.20
N SER A 50 15.54 -1.49 -2.50
CA SER A 50 16.74 -0.77 -2.97
C SER A 50 16.62 0.74 -2.73
N ALA A 51 17.77 1.41 -2.55
CA ALA A 51 17.81 2.87 -2.41
C ALA A 51 17.21 3.57 -3.64
N ALA A 52 17.49 3.06 -4.84
CA ALA A 52 16.91 3.56 -6.08
C ALA A 52 15.38 3.41 -6.14
N ALA A 53 14.82 2.32 -5.62
CA ALA A 53 13.37 2.14 -5.54
C ALA A 53 12.74 3.15 -4.56
N ALA A 54 13.37 3.35 -3.39
CA ALA A 54 12.90 4.34 -2.42
C ALA A 54 12.95 5.77 -3.01
N GLU A 55 14.05 6.16 -3.64
CA GLU A 55 14.22 7.47 -4.26
C GLU A 55 13.19 7.70 -5.38
N GLY A 56 13.06 6.76 -6.32
CA GLY A 56 12.10 6.87 -7.42
C GLY A 56 10.65 6.94 -6.95
N ALA A 57 10.29 6.23 -5.87
CA ALA A 57 8.97 6.31 -5.26
C ALA A 57 8.74 7.67 -4.58
N MET A 58 9.72 8.21 -3.86
CA MET A 58 9.62 9.52 -3.21
C MET A 58 9.47 10.65 -4.22
N GLU A 59 10.28 10.67 -5.28
CA GLU A 59 10.15 11.67 -6.34
C GLU A 59 8.78 11.62 -7.03
N ARG A 60 8.25 10.41 -7.22
CA ARG A 60 6.91 10.20 -7.79
C ARG A 60 5.83 10.76 -6.89
N MET A 61 5.87 10.44 -5.60
CA MET A 61 4.94 10.97 -4.61
C MET A 61 5.05 12.49 -4.49
N ALA A 62 6.24 13.06 -4.65
CA ALA A 62 6.42 14.51 -4.70
C ALA A 62 5.74 15.14 -5.93
N ARG A 63 5.90 14.54 -7.11
CA ARG A 63 5.19 14.98 -8.33
C ARG A 63 3.67 14.87 -8.24
N LEU A 64 3.18 13.89 -7.48
CA LEU A 64 1.76 13.69 -7.19
C LEU A 64 1.25 14.56 -6.02
N GLY A 65 2.11 15.37 -5.40
CA GLY A 65 1.74 16.27 -4.31
C GLY A 65 1.47 15.57 -2.96
N LEU A 66 1.88 14.30 -2.81
CA LEU A 66 1.79 13.56 -1.55
C LEU A 66 2.97 13.85 -0.61
N LEU A 67 4.10 14.20 -1.20
CA LEU A 67 5.28 14.68 -0.50
C LEU A 67 5.61 16.09 -0.98
N GLU A 68 6.14 16.90 -0.08
CA GLU A 68 6.74 18.19 -0.41
C GLU A 68 8.18 18.21 0.07
N GLU A 69 9.06 18.85 -0.71
CA GLU A 69 10.45 19.01 -0.32
C GLU A 69 10.57 20.17 0.68
N GLY A 70 10.99 19.86 1.90
CA GLY A 70 11.30 20.83 2.94
C GLY A 70 12.80 21.03 3.11
N LYS A 71 13.17 21.92 4.03
CA LYS A 71 14.59 22.26 4.31
C LYS A 71 15.45 21.08 4.75
N THR A 72 14.85 20.02 5.28
CA THR A 72 15.54 18.85 5.85
C THR A 72 15.19 17.55 5.12
N GLY A 73 14.52 17.63 3.96
CA GLY A 73 14.02 16.49 3.19
C GLY A 73 12.50 16.52 3.02
N TYR A 74 11.90 15.40 2.65
CA TYR A 74 10.47 15.33 2.34
C TYR A 74 9.55 15.34 3.56
N ARG A 75 8.41 16.02 3.45
CA ARG A 75 7.30 16.01 4.41
C ARG A 75 6.01 15.55 3.74
N LEU A 76 5.14 14.86 4.49
CA LEU A 76 3.79 14.51 4.04
C LEU A 76 2.94 15.77 3.92
N THR A 77 2.22 15.92 2.80
CA THR A 77 1.33 17.08 2.58
C THR A 77 -0.04 16.92 3.27
N GLY A 78 -0.42 15.70 3.64
CA GLY A 78 -1.74 15.38 4.18
C GLY A 78 -2.85 15.32 3.12
N GLN A 79 -2.50 15.42 1.83
CA GLN A 79 -3.48 15.30 0.76
C GLN A 79 -3.98 13.86 0.61
N SER A 80 -5.28 13.69 0.42
CA SER A 80 -5.89 12.43 0.03
C SER A 80 -5.70 12.21 -1.47
N PHE A 81 -5.22 11.03 -1.85
CA PHE A 81 -5.08 10.66 -3.26
C PHE A 81 -6.28 9.84 -3.72
N THR A 82 -6.90 10.27 -4.83
CA THR A 82 -8.03 9.58 -5.47
C THR A 82 -7.60 9.14 -6.87
N THR A 83 -7.96 7.91 -7.24
CA THR A 83 -7.57 7.27 -8.50
C THR A 83 -8.78 7.12 -9.42
N SER A 84 -8.57 7.15 -10.74
CA SER A 84 -9.61 6.79 -11.71
C SER A 84 -9.82 5.27 -11.78
N ASP A 85 -11.04 4.84 -12.13
CA ASP A 85 -11.45 3.42 -12.11
C ASP A 85 -10.69 2.53 -13.11
N GLU A 86 -10.24 3.08 -14.24
CA GLU A 86 -9.59 2.29 -15.31
C GLU A 86 -8.12 1.93 -15.00
N ILE A 87 -7.36 2.84 -14.39
CA ILE A 87 -5.97 2.59 -13.95
C ILE A 87 -5.94 1.60 -12.79
N ALA A 88 -7.03 1.53 -12.02
CA ALA A 88 -7.12 0.78 -10.79
C ALA A 88 -6.93 -0.73 -11.01
N SER A 89 -7.50 -1.36 -12.04
CA SER A 89 -7.59 -2.83 -12.10
C SER A 89 -6.24 -3.56 -12.23
N SER A 90 -5.37 -3.14 -13.16
CA SER A 90 -4.06 -3.78 -13.36
C SER A 90 -3.06 -3.41 -12.27
N ALA A 91 -3.10 -2.17 -11.80
CA ALA A 91 -2.29 -1.70 -10.68
C ALA A 91 -2.64 -2.46 -9.38
N ILE A 92 -3.93 -2.57 -9.07
CA ILE A 92 -4.44 -3.30 -7.89
C ILE A 92 -4.00 -4.76 -7.96
N LYS A 93 -4.14 -5.43 -9.11
CA LYS A 93 -3.67 -6.81 -9.29
C LYS A 93 -2.18 -6.94 -8.99
N LYS A 94 -1.34 -6.07 -9.57
CA LYS A 94 0.12 -6.09 -9.32
C LYS A 94 0.43 -5.89 -7.84
N ASN A 95 -0.22 -4.93 -7.19
CA ASN A 95 -0.04 -4.65 -5.77
C ASN A 95 -0.44 -5.86 -4.91
N HIS A 96 -1.61 -6.46 -5.14
CA HIS A 96 -2.03 -7.65 -4.40
C HIS A 96 -1.07 -8.83 -4.58
N SER A 97 -0.57 -9.06 -5.80
CA SER A 97 0.43 -10.10 -6.03
C SER A 97 1.72 -9.86 -5.23
N GLN A 98 2.24 -8.63 -5.19
CA GLN A 98 3.42 -8.30 -4.39
C GLN A 98 3.17 -8.48 -2.89
N LEU A 99 2.00 -8.05 -2.43
CA LEU A 99 1.57 -8.19 -1.04
C LEU A 99 1.43 -9.65 -0.59
N LEU A 100 0.97 -10.53 -1.48
CA LEU A 100 0.92 -11.98 -1.25
C LEU A 100 2.32 -12.59 -1.12
N GLU A 101 3.26 -12.19 -1.97
CA GLU A 101 4.65 -12.65 -1.86
C GLU A 101 5.32 -12.15 -0.55
N LEU A 102 5.00 -10.93 -0.10
CA LEU A 102 5.45 -10.44 1.21
C LEU A 102 4.84 -11.23 2.37
N ALA A 103 3.55 -11.56 2.30
CA ALA A 103 2.90 -12.39 3.32
C ALA A 103 3.53 -13.79 3.38
N LYS A 104 3.80 -14.40 2.22
CA LYS A 104 4.54 -15.66 2.12
C LYS A 104 5.95 -15.54 2.71
N ALA A 105 6.69 -14.49 2.38
CA ALA A 105 8.03 -14.28 2.94
C ALA A 105 7.99 -14.08 4.47
N SER A 106 6.97 -13.39 4.99
CA SER A 106 6.76 -13.21 6.43
C SER A 106 6.45 -14.52 7.13
N LEU A 107 5.67 -15.42 6.49
CA LEU A 107 5.40 -16.78 6.97
C LEU A 107 6.67 -17.64 7.13
N GLU A 108 7.73 -17.37 6.37
CA GLU A 108 9.00 -18.09 6.49
C GLU A 108 9.97 -17.42 7.48
N ARG A 109 9.99 -16.07 7.52
CA ARG A 109 11.03 -15.29 8.21
C ARG A 109 10.64 -14.78 9.60
N ASP A 110 9.42 -14.29 9.76
CA ASP A 110 9.03 -13.50 10.95
C ASP A 110 8.41 -14.39 12.04
N PRO A 111 8.64 -14.13 13.34
CA PRO A 111 8.07 -14.96 14.42
C PRO A 111 6.55 -14.80 14.55
N LEU A 112 5.88 -15.77 15.18
CA LEU A 112 4.41 -15.82 15.29
C LEU A 112 3.83 -14.59 15.98
N GLU A 113 4.54 -14.02 16.96
CA GLU A 113 4.10 -12.86 17.73
C GLU A 113 4.08 -11.57 16.89
N MET A 114 4.77 -11.56 15.76
CA MET A 114 4.92 -10.39 14.88
C MET A 114 4.05 -10.48 13.61
N ARG A 115 3.37 -11.61 13.39
CA ARG A 115 2.56 -11.86 12.20
C ARG A 115 1.22 -12.50 12.58
N ASP A 116 0.17 -12.16 11.85
CA ASP A 116 -1.13 -12.79 12.01
C ASP A 116 -1.66 -13.21 10.63
N LEU A 117 -1.47 -14.48 10.30
CA LEU A 117 -1.85 -15.07 9.01
C LEU A 117 -2.91 -16.14 9.25
N LEU A 118 -4.17 -15.70 9.24
CA LEU A 118 -5.33 -16.55 9.48
C LEU A 118 -5.94 -17.04 8.16
N SER A 119 -6.39 -18.29 8.15
CA SER A 119 -7.14 -18.86 7.03
C SER A 119 -8.30 -19.70 7.55
N THR A 120 -9.43 -19.65 6.86
CA THR A 120 -10.60 -20.48 7.15
C THR A 120 -11.24 -20.89 5.82
N THR A 121 -11.57 -22.17 5.68
CA THR A 121 -12.23 -22.71 4.49
C THR A 121 -13.68 -23.08 4.83
N LEU A 122 -14.63 -22.56 4.07
CA LEU A 122 -16.06 -22.71 4.31
C LEU A 122 -16.79 -23.07 3.00
N ALA A 123 -17.79 -23.94 3.09
CA ALA A 123 -18.83 -24.03 2.05
C ALA A 123 -19.82 -22.89 2.27
N ILE A 124 -20.08 -22.09 1.24
CA ILE A 124 -20.94 -20.90 1.33
C ILE A 124 -22.05 -20.93 0.30
N ASP A 125 -23.10 -20.15 0.55
CA ASP A 125 -24.04 -19.72 -0.48
C ASP A 125 -23.44 -18.53 -1.24
N PRO A 126 -23.13 -18.66 -2.56
CA PRO A 126 -22.57 -17.57 -3.35
C PRO A 126 -23.45 -16.32 -3.41
N ALA A 127 -24.78 -16.44 -3.19
CA ALA A 127 -25.69 -15.30 -3.14
C ALA A 127 -25.38 -14.35 -1.97
N LYS A 128 -24.69 -14.84 -0.92
CA LYS A 128 -24.28 -14.04 0.25
C LYS A 128 -22.97 -13.28 0.04
N LEU A 129 -22.27 -13.47 -1.08
CA LEU A 129 -21.00 -12.80 -1.37
C LEU A 129 -21.07 -11.26 -1.33
N PRO A 130 -22.12 -10.59 -1.84
CA PRO A 130 -22.23 -9.13 -1.76
C PRO A 130 -22.26 -8.64 -0.30
N GLU A 131 -23.08 -9.27 0.55
CA GLU A 131 -23.18 -8.92 1.98
C GLU A 131 -21.87 -9.23 2.73
N ALA A 132 -21.25 -10.38 2.47
CA ALA A 132 -19.97 -10.74 3.05
C ALA A 132 -18.88 -9.70 2.74
N LYS A 133 -18.83 -9.20 1.49
CA LYS A 133 -17.89 -8.12 1.10
C LYS A 133 -18.14 -6.82 1.85
N ALA A 134 -19.40 -6.46 2.10
CA ALA A 134 -19.75 -5.28 2.88
C ALA A 134 -19.27 -5.42 4.34
N LEU A 135 -19.54 -6.57 4.98
CA LEU A 135 -19.07 -6.87 6.34
C LEU A 135 -17.55 -6.81 6.46
N MET A 136 -16.82 -7.37 5.47
CA MET A 136 -15.37 -7.28 5.41
C MET A 136 -14.89 -5.83 5.26
N GLY A 137 -15.60 -5.01 4.48
CA GLY A 137 -15.34 -3.59 4.32
C GLY A 137 -15.43 -2.82 5.63
N ASP A 138 -16.54 -2.98 6.34
CA ASP A 138 -16.80 -2.34 7.64
C ASP A 138 -15.78 -2.74 8.70
N PHE A 139 -15.46 -4.04 8.77
CA PHE A 139 -14.45 -4.54 9.70
C PHE A 139 -13.08 -3.93 9.41
N ARG A 140 -12.66 -3.90 8.14
CA ARG A 140 -11.39 -3.32 7.72
C ARG A 140 -11.28 -1.85 8.12
N GLU A 141 -12.33 -1.07 7.91
CA GLU A 141 -12.34 0.36 8.29
C GLU A 141 -12.22 0.55 9.80
N LYS A 142 -13.05 -0.16 10.58
CA LYS A 142 -13.02 -0.10 12.05
C LYS A 142 -11.65 -0.48 12.61
N LEU A 143 -11.07 -1.60 12.15
CA LEU A 143 -9.76 -2.06 12.59
C LEU A 143 -8.64 -1.07 12.17
N SER A 144 -8.71 -0.53 10.96
CA SER A 144 -7.72 0.44 10.48
C SER A 144 -7.72 1.71 11.34
N ASN A 145 -8.89 2.23 11.69
CA ASN A 145 -9.03 3.40 12.55
C ASN A 145 -8.48 3.14 13.95
N PHE A 146 -8.74 1.95 14.50
CA PHE A 146 -8.18 1.53 15.79
C PHE A 146 -6.64 1.49 15.75
N LEU A 147 -6.04 0.80 14.78
CA LEU A 147 -4.58 0.63 14.68
C LEU A 147 -3.83 1.93 14.35
N ARG A 148 -4.47 2.87 13.65
CA ARG A 148 -3.88 4.18 13.33
C ARG A 148 -3.87 5.15 14.51
N SER A 149 -4.60 4.86 15.59
CA SER A 149 -4.65 5.68 16.78
C SER A 149 -3.38 5.52 17.65
N GLY A 150 -3.02 6.56 18.41
CA GLY A 150 -1.88 6.50 19.33
C GLY A 150 -0.50 6.70 18.66
N LYS A 151 0.55 6.14 19.30
CA LYS A 151 1.95 6.28 18.86
C LYS A 151 2.28 5.24 17.79
N LYS A 152 2.50 5.71 16.56
CA LYS A 152 2.88 4.87 15.40
C LYS A 152 4.38 4.54 15.44
N GLN A 153 4.72 3.26 15.53
CA GLN A 153 6.11 2.79 15.66
C GLN A 153 6.55 1.90 14.48
N GLU A 154 5.65 1.04 14.00
CA GLU A 154 5.93 0.09 12.93
C GLU A 154 4.85 0.14 11.84
N VAL A 155 5.22 -0.33 10.66
CA VAL A 155 4.35 -0.36 9.47
C VAL A 155 3.86 -1.78 9.24
N TYR A 156 2.55 -1.98 9.32
CA TYR A 156 1.89 -3.25 9.03
C TYR A 156 1.03 -3.14 7.76
N SER A 157 0.96 -4.24 7.01
CA SER A 157 0.02 -4.40 5.90
C SER A 157 -1.09 -5.38 6.31
N LEU A 158 -2.32 -4.88 6.42
CA LEU A 158 -3.51 -5.71 6.67
C LEU A 158 -4.08 -6.20 5.35
N GLN A 159 -4.21 -7.52 5.20
CA GLN A 159 -4.77 -8.16 4.02
C GLN A 159 -5.97 -9.04 4.40
N LEU A 160 -7.12 -8.79 3.79
CA LEU A 160 -8.32 -9.61 3.92
C LEU A 160 -8.67 -10.17 2.54
N GLN A 161 -8.71 -11.49 2.43
CA GLN A 161 -8.85 -12.16 1.14
C GLN A 161 -10.01 -13.15 1.19
N LEU A 162 -10.93 -13.03 0.24
CA LEU A 162 -12.00 -14.00 0.00
C LEU A 162 -11.83 -14.54 -1.41
N ILE A 163 -11.36 -15.78 -1.51
CA ILE A 163 -11.00 -16.43 -2.78
C ILE A 163 -11.88 -17.65 -3.05
N LEU A 164 -12.17 -17.90 -4.32
CA LEU A 164 -12.85 -19.10 -4.75
C LEU A 164 -11.84 -20.26 -4.86
N LEU A 165 -12.09 -21.37 -4.18
CA LEU A 165 -11.21 -22.56 -4.22
C LEU A 165 -11.72 -23.67 -5.16
N SER A 166 -13.03 -23.73 -5.41
CA SER A 166 -13.65 -24.74 -6.27
C SER A 166 -13.76 -24.29 -7.72
N ARG A 167 -13.55 -25.22 -8.67
CA ARG A 167 -13.84 -25.03 -10.10
C ARG A 167 -15.17 -25.70 -10.46
N LYS A 168 -15.86 -25.18 -11.48
CA LYS A 168 -16.99 -25.88 -12.11
C LYS A 168 -16.47 -26.92 -13.09
#